data_AF-A0AAU3E3L6-F1
#
_entry.id   AF-A0AAU3E3L6-F1
#
_cell.length_a   1.000
_cell.length_b   1.000
_cell.length_c   1.000
_cell.angle_alpha   90.00
_cell.angle_beta   90.00
_cell.angle_gamma   90.00
#
_symmetry.space_group_name_H-M   'P 1'
#
loop_
_entity.id
_entity.type
_entity.pdbx_description
1 polymer ?
#
loop_
_entity_poly.entity_id
_entity_poly.type
_entity_poly.pdbx_seq_one_letter_code
_entity_poly.pdbx_strand_id
1 'polypeptide(L)'
;MNIRKSLAIFGAALAMTTSILAVASPASAAARDGSCDSGEFCYYYNSNQAGSISDFTDSLGDYGTTQPSCYEFKGAGSGQGVCVKNNAASVWNRTGKTVRVYFNSNFAGASQDFASGASGNLNATLKNNNASHEIVGSGDGTYPADPRAAEAVAFARARIGHTDWNNQCELFVERAFGTSGRFATALTHYNWQKSNGRIHTGSVPPAGTAVFFTSTTYAGHVMLSIGGNSAISTGPSVYQTNSFRSRSDYLGWAYVPSGW
;
A
#
# COMPACT_ATOMS: atom_id res chain seq x y z
N MET A 1 -78.87 -13.73 36.16
CA MET A 1 -79.62 -13.85 34.89
C MET A 1 -79.01 -12.91 33.87
N ASN A 2 -78.50 -13.49 32.78
CA ASN A 2 -78.26 -12.94 31.42
C ASN A 2 -77.21 -11.81 31.25
N ILE A 3 -76.00 -12.04 30.71
CA ILE A 3 -75.58 -12.38 29.32
C ILE A 3 -75.44 -11.17 28.36
N ARG A 4 -74.17 -10.93 27.98
CA ARG A 4 -73.59 -10.38 26.72
C ARG A 4 -73.78 -8.89 26.37
N LYS A 5 -72.67 -8.20 26.08
CA LYS A 5 -72.07 -8.09 24.72
C LYS A 5 -70.73 -7.33 24.74
N SER A 6 -69.80 -7.89 23.98
CA SER A 6 -68.44 -7.41 23.68
C SER A 6 -68.43 -6.10 22.89
N LEU A 7 -67.36 -5.30 23.01
CA LEU A 7 -66.75 -4.62 21.85
C LEU A 7 -65.27 -4.35 22.14
N ALA A 8 -64.43 -4.74 21.17
CA ALA A 8 -62.98 -4.65 21.19
C ALA A 8 -62.48 -3.25 20.82
N ILE A 9 -61.33 -2.85 21.36
CA ILE A 9 -60.43 -1.91 20.68
C ILE A 9 -59.02 -2.53 20.71
N PHE A 10 -58.60 -2.96 19.52
CA PHE A 10 -57.24 -3.29 19.16
C PHE A 10 -56.37 -2.04 19.27
N GLY A 11 -55.28 -2.13 20.04
CA GLY A 11 -54.19 -1.15 20.02
C GLY A 11 -52.88 -1.93 20.14
N ALA A 12 -52.37 -2.39 19.00
CA ALA A 12 -51.13 -3.15 18.92
C ALA A 12 -49.96 -2.32 19.46
N ALA A 13 -49.39 -2.73 20.59
CA ALA A 13 -48.12 -2.22 21.07
C ALA A 13 -47.02 -2.71 20.11
N LEU A 14 -46.55 -1.81 19.25
CA LEU A 14 -45.42 -2.06 18.37
C LEU A 14 -44.15 -2.14 19.24
N ALA A 15 -43.77 -3.35 19.62
CA ALA A 15 -42.48 -3.62 20.23
C ALA A 15 -41.39 -3.32 19.19
N MET A 16 -40.77 -2.15 19.26
CA MET A 16 -39.58 -1.84 18.47
C MET A 16 -38.41 -2.64 19.02
N THR A 17 -38.26 -3.87 18.54
CA THR A 17 -37.00 -4.62 18.62
C THR A 17 -35.97 -3.85 17.80
N THR A 18 -35.20 -2.97 18.44
CA THR A 18 -34.01 -2.38 17.84
C THR A 18 -32.97 -3.48 17.73
N SER A 19 -32.98 -4.19 16.61
CA SER A 19 -31.89 -5.05 16.19
C SER A 19 -30.64 -4.20 16.10
N ILE A 20 -29.76 -4.31 17.09
CA ILE A 20 -28.40 -3.77 17.02
C ILE A 20 -27.73 -4.59 15.92
N LEU A 21 -27.72 -4.07 14.70
CA LEU A 21 -26.80 -4.53 13.67
C LEU A 21 -25.41 -4.21 14.20
N ALA A 22 -24.77 -5.19 14.82
CA ALA A 22 -23.33 -5.22 14.95
C ALA A 22 -22.80 -5.23 13.50
N VAL A 23 -22.54 -4.04 12.97
CA VAL A 23 -21.63 -3.90 11.84
C VAL A 23 -20.31 -4.43 12.35
N ALA A 24 -19.99 -5.67 12.00
CA ALA A 24 -18.60 -6.08 11.96
C ALA A 24 -17.96 -5.11 10.97
N SER A 25 -17.26 -4.11 11.49
CA SER A 25 -16.27 -3.38 10.72
C SER A 25 -15.47 -4.42 9.92
N PRO A 26 -15.06 -4.13 8.67
CA PRO A 26 -14.06 -4.98 8.05
C PRO A 26 -12.93 -5.18 9.07
N ALA A 27 -12.42 -6.40 9.18
CA ALA A 27 -11.26 -6.70 10.00
C ALA A 27 -10.08 -5.87 9.47
N SER A 28 -9.96 -4.65 9.97
CA SER A 28 -8.86 -3.71 9.81
C SER A 28 -8.42 -3.28 11.21
N ALA A 29 -8.47 -4.22 12.17
CA ALA A 29 -8.53 -3.96 13.60
C ALA A 29 -7.46 -4.68 14.44
N ALA A 30 -6.30 -5.01 13.86
CA ALA A 30 -5.13 -5.39 14.68
C ALA A 30 -3.85 -4.65 14.30
N ALA A 31 -3.72 -4.15 13.07
CA ALA A 31 -2.57 -3.30 12.75
C ALA A 31 -2.61 -2.04 13.63
N ARG A 32 -1.61 -1.92 14.51
CA ARG A 32 -1.30 -0.84 15.44
C ARG A 32 -1.85 -0.95 16.85
N ASP A 33 -2.09 -2.14 17.38
CA ASP A 33 -2.71 -2.34 18.69
C ASP A 33 -1.71 -2.40 19.88
N GLY A 34 -0.40 -2.45 19.61
CA GLY A 34 0.61 -2.56 20.66
C GLY A 34 0.80 -3.98 21.22
N SER A 35 0.37 -4.99 20.48
CA SER A 35 0.70 -6.41 20.64
C SER A 35 1.48 -6.89 19.40
N CYS A 36 2.08 -8.08 19.45
CA CYS A 36 2.69 -8.67 18.27
C CYS A 36 1.88 -9.89 17.85
N ASP A 37 0.89 -9.71 17.00
CA ASP A 37 -0.03 -10.76 16.60
C ASP A 37 0.47 -11.57 15.41
N SER A 38 -0.25 -12.66 15.11
CA SER A 38 0.01 -13.45 13.91
C SER A 38 -0.29 -12.60 12.67
N GLY A 39 0.64 -12.57 11.72
CA GLY A 39 0.53 -11.74 10.52
C GLY A 39 1.32 -10.44 10.58
N GLU A 40 1.95 -10.11 11.71
CA GLU A 40 2.57 -8.80 11.93
C GLU A 40 4.10 -8.83 11.93
N PHE A 41 4.69 -7.71 11.55
CA PHE A 41 6.07 -7.38 11.82
C PHE A 41 6.15 -6.35 12.95
N CYS A 42 6.88 -6.69 14.01
CA CYS A 42 6.87 -5.93 15.24
C CYS A 42 8.26 -5.39 15.56
N TYR A 43 8.34 -4.09 15.81
CA TYR A 43 9.50 -3.41 16.38
C TYR A 43 9.38 -3.30 17.88
N TYR A 44 10.52 -3.39 18.57
CA TYR A 44 10.62 -3.17 20.00
C TYR A 44 11.65 -2.08 20.27
N TYR A 45 11.33 -1.21 21.23
CA TYR A 45 12.19 -0.09 21.61
C TYR A 45 13.53 -0.55 22.17
N ASN A 46 13.56 -1.67 22.90
CA ASN A 46 14.79 -2.24 23.45
C ASN A 46 15.19 -3.56 22.75
N SER A 47 16.44 -3.96 22.99
CA SER A 47 16.96 -5.26 22.53
C SER A 47 16.23 -6.43 23.20
N ASN A 48 16.27 -7.60 22.56
CA ASN A 48 15.68 -8.86 23.04
C ASN A 48 14.15 -8.76 23.26
N GLN A 49 13.46 -8.11 22.32
CA GLN A 49 12.00 -7.94 22.31
C GLN A 49 11.44 -7.28 23.59
N ALA A 50 12.21 -6.36 24.18
CA ALA A 50 11.84 -5.65 25.40
C ALA A 50 11.36 -4.23 25.13
N GLY A 51 10.67 -3.63 26.12
CA GLY A 51 10.13 -2.27 26.02
C GLY A 51 8.83 -2.21 25.23
N SER A 52 8.43 -0.98 24.87
CA SER A 52 7.24 -0.71 24.09
C SER A 52 7.39 -1.26 22.67
N ILE A 53 6.25 -1.67 22.10
CA ILE A 53 6.15 -2.37 20.83
C ILE A 53 5.43 -1.52 19.79
N SER A 54 5.85 -1.73 18.54
CA SER A 54 5.21 -1.17 17.37
C SER A 54 5.03 -2.22 16.27
N ASP A 55 3.79 -2.54 15.93
CA ASP A 55 3.33 -3.64 15.06
C ASP A 55 2.75 -3.17 13.71
N PHE A 56 3.01 -3.95 12.65
CA PHE A 56 2.73 -3.57 11.26
C PHE A 56 2.32 -4.79 10.42
N THR A 57 1.30 -4.63 9.58
CA THR A 57 0.86 -5.67 8.63
C THR A 57 1.40 -5.49 7.21
N ASP A 58 1.94 -4.30 6.91
CA ASP A 58 2.27 -3.87 5.55
C ASP A 58 3.69 -3.32 5.45
N SER A 59 4.24 -3.29 4.23
CA SER A 59 5.54 -2.65 3.97
C SER A 59 5.42 -1.13 4.11
N LEU A 60 6.33 -0.51 4.87
CA LEU A 60 6.34 0.93 5.09
C LEU A 60 7.63 1.56 4.60
N GLY A 61 7.49 2.42 3.59
CA GLY A 61 8.60 3.18 3.02
C GLY A 61 9.10 4.33 3.90
N ASP A 62 8.33 4.80 4.88
CA ASP A 62 8.81 5.78 5.85
C ASP A 62 7.98 5.71 7.14
N TYR A 63 8.67 5.71 8.28
CA TYR A 63 8.02 5.75 9.60
C TYR A 63 7.63 7.17 10.03
N GLY A 64 8.09 8.20 9.32
CA GLY A 64 7.97 9.58 9.77
C GLY A 64 8.90 9.89 10.95
N THR A 65 9.20 11.17 11.15
CA THR A 65 10.21 11.62 12.13
C THR A 65 9.63 12.22 13.40
N THR A 66 8.40 12.74 13.35
CA THR A 66 7.80 13.52 14.44
C THR A 66 6.30 13.27 14.54
N GLN A 67 5.77 13.33 15.76
CA GLN A 67 4.33 13.37 15.99
C GLN A 67 3.69 14.63 15.37
N PRO A 68 2.41 14.57 14.98
CA PRO A 68 1.50 13.41 15.08
C PRO A 68 1.60 12.44 13.90
N SER A 69 2.50 12.68 12.94
CA SER A 69 2.54 11.93 11.67
C SER A 69 3.47 10.72 11.67
N CYS A 70 4.33 10.56 12.68
CA CYS A 70 5.18 9.38 12.79
C CYS A 70 4.43 8.17 13.34
N TYR A 71 4.90 6.98 12.97
CA TYR A 71 4.53 5.76 13.65
C TYR A 71 5.27 5.68 14.98
N GLU A 72 4.53 5.54 16.06
CA GLU A 72 5.06 5.48 17.43
C GLU A 72 5.07 4.05 17.98
N PHE A 73 5.83 3.80 19.04
CA PHE A 73 5.65 2.60 19.85
C PHE A 73 4.37 2.75 20.69
N LYS A 74 3.42 1.83 20.50
CA LYS A 74 2.05 1.90 21.05
C LYS A 74 1.90 1.14 22.35
N GLY A 75 2.54 -0.03 22.45
CA GLY A 75 2.38 -0.91 23.61
C GLY A 75 2.91 -0.28 24.89
N ALA A 76 2.52 -0.84 26.04
CA ALA A 76 3.00 -0.36 27.32
C ALA A 76 4.51 -0.59 27.48
N GLY A 77 5.20 0.32 28.19
CA GLY A 77 6.59 0.15 28.59
C GLY A 77 7.53 1.25 28.11
N SER A 78 8.83 1.04 28.34
CA SER A 78 9.89 1.98 27.95
C SER A 78 9.86 2.24 26.44
N GLY A 79 9.81 3.52 26.05
CA GLY A 79 9.71 3.95 24.65
C GLY A 79 8.31 4.22 24.13
N GLN A 80 7.26 4.02 24.95
CA GLN A 80 5.89 4.31 24.53
C GLN A 80 5.74 5.78 24.09
N GLY A 81 5.09 5.99 22.94
CA GLY A 81 4.89 7.30 22.32
C GLY A 81 6.08 7.84 21.53
N VAL A 82 7.25 7.17 21.57
CA VAL A 82 8.42 7.56 20.78
C VAL A 82 8.23 7.10 19.33
N CYS A 83 8.62 7.93 18.36
CA CYS A 83 8.61 7.55 16.94
C CYS A 83 9.55 6.37 16.67
N VAL A 84 9.11 5.38 15.89
CA VAL A 84 9.86 4.15 15.56
C VAL A 84 11.14 4.44 14.79
N LYS A 85 11.14 5.48 13.94
CA LYS A 85 12.31 5.89 13.16
C LYS A 85 13.50 6.13 14.07
N ASN A 86 14.61 5.47 13.77
CA ASN A 86 15.87 5.58 14.48
C ASN A 86 15.79 5.23 15.99
N ASN A 87 14.76 4.50 16.42
CA ASN A 87 14.58 4.18 17.84
C ASN A 87 14.30 2.69 18.09
N ALA A 88 14.22 1.85 17.05
CA ALA A 88 14.01 0.43 17.25
C ALA A 88 15.32 -0.32 17.47
N ALA A 89 15.30 -1.27 18.40
CA ALA A 89 16.48 -2.06 18.77
C ALA A 89 16.34 -3.54 18.48
N SER A 90 15.12 -4.08 18.43
CA SER A 90 14.88 -5.47 18.04
C SER A 90 13.53 -5.64 17.37
N VAL A 91 13.33 -6.80 16.77
CA VAL A 91 12.12 -7.13 16.02
C VAL A 91 11.62 -8.54 16.32
N TRP A 92 10.37 -8.78 15.97
CA TRP A 92 9.80 -10.11 15.81
C TRP A 92 8.96 -10.16 14.54
N ASN A 93 9.29 -11.07 13.65
CA ASN A 93 8.58 -11.30 12.40
C ASN A 93 7.57 -12.44 12.55
N ARG A 94 6.30 -12.09 12.64
CA ARG A 94 5.15 -13.02 12.64
C ARG A 94 4.34 -12.95 11.35
N THR A 95 4.85 -12.30 10.30
CA THR A 95 4.15 -12.11 9.01
C THR A 95 3.97 -13.40 8.19
N GLY A 96 4.70 -14.46 8.53
CA GLY A 96 4.77 -15.67 7.71
C GLY A 96 5.72 -15.57 6.51
N LYS A 97 6.34 -14.42 6.28
CA LYS A 97 7.24 -14.11 5.14
C LYS A 97 8.59 -13.59 5.64
N THR A 98 9.55 -13.33 4.76
CA THR A 98 10.78 -12.62 5.15
C THR A 98 10.48 -11.13 5.27
N VAL A 99 11.05 -10.45 6.26
CA VAL A 99 10.98 -8.99 6.36
C VAL A 99 12.38 -8.41 6.33
N ARG A 100 12.60 -7.43 5.46
CA ARG A 100 13.84 -6.67 5.33
C ARG A 100 13.66 -5.31 5.97
N VAL A 101 14.49 -5.00 6.96
CA VAL A 101 14.55 -3.67 7.58
C VAL A 101 15.65 -2.87 6.89
N TYR A 102 15.42 -1.58 6.67
CA TYR A 102 16.34 -0.67 6.01
C TYR A 102 16.74 0.51 6.90
N PHE A 103 17.98 0.95 6.70
CA PHE A 103 18.56 2.12 7.35
C PHE A 103 17.88 3.42 6.90
N ASN A 104 17.60 3.58 5.60
CA ASN A 104 16.96 4.79 5.07
C ASN A 104 15.48 4.56 4.78
N SER A 105 14.73 5.66 4.66
CA SER A 105 13.39 5.65 4.06
C SER A 105 13.46 5.23 2.59
N ASN A 106 12.32 4.85 2.02
CA ASN A 106 12.12 4.37 0.66
C ASN A 106 12.90 3.07 0.35
N PHE A 107 13.02 2.17 1.33
CA PHE A 107 13.65 0.85 1.18
C PHE A 107 15.11 0.91 0.71
N ALA A 108 15.88 1.86 1.26
CA ALA A 108 17.21 2.18 0.76
C ALA A 108 18.31 2.00 1.84
N GLY A 109 19.56 1.90 1.37
CA GLY A 109 20.73 1.80 2.21
C GLY A 109 20.97 0.40 2.78
N ALA A 110 21.75 0.33 3.86
CA ALA A 110 22.05 -0.91 4.55
C ALA A 110 20.75 -1.58 5.04
N SER A 111 20.72 -2.91 4.97
CA SER A 111 19.53 -3.69 5.31
C SER A 111 19.85 -4.94 6.11
N GLN A 112 18.84 -5.47 6.79
CA GLN A 112 18.89 -6.74 7.50
C GLN A 112 17.59 -7.51 7.30
N ASP A 113 17.73 -8.79 6.95
CA ASP A 113 16.61 -9.70 6.74
C ASP A 113 16.29 -10.49 8.00
N PHE A 114 15.00 -10.68 8.23
CA PHE A 114 14.43 -11.53 9.25
C PHE A 114 13.51 -12.53 8.56
N ALA A 115 13.90 -13.82 8.56
CA ALA A 115 13.07 -14.88 7.98
C ALA A 115 11.71 -14.97 8.69
N SER A 116 10.77 -15.70 8.08
CA SER A 116 9.47 -16.00 8.70
C SER A 116 9.65 -16.59 10.09
N GLY A 117 8.95 -16.03 11.09
CA GLY A 117 9.01 -16.45 12.48
C GLY A 117 10.24 -15.94 13.25
N ALA A 118 11.23 -15.33 12.58
CA ALA A 118 12.46 -14.91 13.23
C ALA A 118 12.23 -13.72 14.18
N SER A 119 12.84 -13.80 15.36
CA SER A 119 12.98 -12.68 16.29
C SER A 119 14.45 -12.44 16.58
N GLY A 120 14.86 -11.19 16.75
CA GLY A 120 16.24 -10.87 17.05
C GLY A 120 16.52 -9.38 17.15
N ASN A 121 17.75 -9.08 17.57
CA ASN A 121 18.25 -7.72 17.60
C ASN A 121 18.54 -7.21 16.18
N LEU A 122 18.29 -5.93 15.95
CA LEU A 122 18.87 -5.25 14.81
C LEU A 122 20.39 -5.21 14.98
N ASN A 123 21.12 -5.40 13.89
CA ASN A 123 22.57 -5.37 13.89
C ASN A 123 23.09 -3.95 14.22
N ALA A 124 24.40 -3.82 14.42
CA ALA A 124 25.01 -2.54 14.83
C ALA A 124 24.74 -1.38 13.87
N THR A 125 24.52 -1.66 12.58
CA THR A 125 24.23 -0.64 11.57
C THR A 125 22.78 -0.16 11.67
N LEU A 126 21.82 -1.05 11.93
CA LEU A 126 20.39 -0.72 11.88
C LEU A 126 19.75 -0.41 13.23
N LYS A 127 20.33 -0.90 14.34
CA LYS A 127 19.83 -0.60 15.68
C LYS A 127 19.81 0.91 15.89
N ASN A 128 18.66 1.45 16.26
CA ASN A 128 18.42 2.89 16.43
C ASN A 128 18.72 3.72 15.17
N ASN A 129 18.66 3.11 13.98
CA ASN A 129 18.87 3.78 12.71
C ASN A 129 17.93 3.23 11.62
N ASN A 130 16.83 2.56 12.00
CA ASN A 130 15.84 2.02 11.07
C ASN A 130 14.87 3.09 10.59
N ALA A 131 14.52 3.07 9.30
CA ALA A 131 13.61 4.07 8.71
C ALA A 131 12.54 3.52 7.77
N SER A 132 12.70 2.29 7.26
CA SER A 132 11.68 1.60 6.47
C SER A 132 11.82 0.07 6.56
N HIS A 133 10.77 -0.66 6.18
CA HIS A 133 10.81 -2.13 6.07
C HIS A 133 9.92 -2.66 4.96
N GLU A 134 10.36 -3.77 4.36
CA GLU A 134 9.67 -4.46 3.28
C GLU A 134 9.42 -5.92 3.66
N ILE A 135 8.20 -6.41 3.44
CA ILE A 135 7.87 -7.83 3.59
C ILE A 135 8.25 -8.58 2.30
N VAL A 136 9.51 -9.01 2.23
CA VAL A 136 10.15 -9.74 1.12
C VAL A 136 9.50 -11.10 0.89
N GLY A 137 9.10 -11.36 -0.36
CA GLY A 137 8.42 -12.61 -0.73
C GLY A 137 6.90 -12.58 -0.52
N SER A 138 6.32 -11.38 -0.41
CA SER A 138 4.88 -11.19 -0.58
C SER A 138 4.44 -11.50 -2.01
N GLY A 139 4.23 -12.78 -2.30
CA GLY A 139 3.24 -13.21 -3.28
C GLY A 139 1.82 -12.95 -2.80
N ASP A 140 1.55 -11.73 -2.32
CA ASP A 140 0.25 -11.03 -2.30
C ASP A 140 0.48 -9.66 -1.61
N GLY A 141 0.31 -8.53 -2.32
CA GLY A 141 0.04 -7.22 -1.71
C GLY A 141 1.07 -6.08 -1.75
N THR A 142 2.37 -6.27 -1.99
CA THR A 142 3.29 -5.15 -2.32
C THR A 142 4.34 -5.67 -3.30
N TYR A 143 4.21 -5.29 -4.55
CA TYR A 143 5.10 -5.75 -5.60
C TYR A 143 6.36 -4.90 -5.52
N PRO A 144 7.56 -5.48 -5.46
CA PRO A 144 8.76 -4.69 -5.67
C PRO A 144 8.69 -4.03 -7.05
N ALA A 145 9.42 -2.93 -7.26
CA ALA A 145 9.64 -2.43 -8.60
C ALA A 145 10.09 -3.61 -9.47
N ASP A 146 9.34 -3.88 -10.55
CA ASP A 146 9.66 -4.94 -11.50
C ASP A 146 11.15 -4.80 -11.88
N PRO A 147 11.95 -5.87 -11.96
CA PRO A 147 13.37 -5.75 -12.34
C PRO A 147 13.55 -5.00 -13.68
N ARG A 148 12.53 -5.03 -14.54
CA ARG A 148 12.47 -4.30 -15.82
C ARG A 148 12.11 -2.82 -15.67
N ALA A 149 11.88 -2.31 -14.47
CA ALA A 149 11.46 -0.93 -14.22
C ALA A 149 12.46 0.09 -14.80
N ALA A 150 13.76 -0.18 -14.67
CA ALA A 150 14.80 0.68 -15.21
C ALA A 150 14.76 0.70 -16.75
N GLU A 151 14.63 -0.47 -17.37
CA GLU A 151 14.51 -0.66 -18.81
C GLU A 151 13.22 -0.03 -19.35
N ALA A 152 12.11 -0.16 -18.64
CA ALA A 152 10.84 0.46 -18.99
C ALA A 152 10.94 1.98 -18.99
N VAL A 153 11.58 2.55 -17.96
CA VAL A 153 11.84 4.01 -17.90
C VAL A 153 12.75 4.44 -19.05
N ALA A 154 13.81 3.67 -19.35
CA ALA A 154 14.71 3.96 -20.48
C ALA A 154 13.96 3.89 -21.83
N PHE A 155 13.13 2.86 -22.03
CA PHE A 155 12.27 2.69 -23.19
C PHE A 155 11.36 3.90 -23.40
N ALA A 156 10.70 4.35 -22.32
CA ALA A 156 9.76 5.46 -22.39
C ALA A 156 10.48 6.79 -22.67
N ARG A 157 11.62 7.03 -22.03
CA ARG A 157 12.46 8.21 -22.28
C ARG A 157 12.94 8.29 -23.73
N ALA A 158 13.35 7.16 -24.30
CA ALA A 158 13.81 7.07 -25.68
C ALA A 158 12.72 7.39 -26.72
N ARG A 159 11.44 7.42 -26.31
CA ARG A 159 10.30 7.67 -27.19
C ARG A 159 9.70 9.05 -27.05
N ILE A 160 10.21 9.91 -26.18
CA ILE A 160 9.71 11.29 -26.08
C ILE A 160 9.75 11.96 -27.46
N GLY A 161 8.64 12.55 -27.89
CA GLY A 161 8.46 13.19 -29.19
C GLY A 161 7.97 12.26 -30.32
N HIS A 162 8.00 10.93 -30.14
CA HIS A 162 7.45 9.99 -31.10
C HIS A 162 5.94 10.16 -31.26
N THR A 163 5.41 9.95 -32.47
CA THR A 163 4.01 10.19 -32.83
C THR A 163 3.22 8.91 -33.16
N ASP A 164 3.89 7.75 -33.16
CA ASP A 164 3.32 6.42 -33.49
C ASP A 164 2.52 5.78 -32.33
N TRP A 165 2.50 6.41 -31.15
CA TRP A 165 1.88 5.87 -29.94
C TRP A 165 0.52 6.50 -29.58
N ASN A 166 -0.06 7.29 -30.48
CA ASN A 166 -1.33 7.94 -30.20
C ASN A 166 -2.44 6.90 -29.95
N ASN A 167 -3.23 7.10 -28.89
CA ASN A 167 -4.25 6.16 -28.39
C ASN A 167 -3.72 4.77 -27.95
N GLN A 168 -2.42 4.62 -27.70
CA GLN A 168 -1.81 3.34 -27.33
C GLN A 168 -1.25 3.33 -25.89
N CYS A 169 -1.83 4.09 -24.96
CA CYS A 169 -1.27 4.26 -23.61
C CYS A 169 -1.03 2.94 -22.86
N GLU A 170 -1.98 1.99 -22.88
CA GLU A 170 -1.80 0.68 -22.24
C GLU A 170 -0.71 -0.13 -22.94
N LEU A 171 -0.78 -0.25 -24.26
CA LEU A 171 0.22 -0.97 -25.05
C LEU A 171 1.63 -0.38 -24.89
N PHE A 172 1.76 0.94 -24.75
CA PHE A 172 3.04 1.61 -24.51
C PHE A 172 3.65 1.17 -23.18
N VAL A 173 2.86 1.14 -22.10
CA VAL A 173 3.31 0.66 -20.79
C VAL A 173 3.68 -0.82 -20.89
N GLU A 174 2.83 -1.66 -21.46
CA GLU A 174 3.13 -3.09 -21.66
C GLU A 174 4.45 -3.31 -22.42
N ARG A 175 4.65 -2.59 -23.53
CA ARG A 175 5.86 -2.69 -24.36
C ARG A 175 7.11 -2.21 -23.63
N ALA A 176 6.98 -1.21 -22.75
CA ALA A 176 8.08 -0.77 -21.90
C ALA A 176 8.57 -1.90 -20.97
N PHE A 177 7.66 -2.76 -20.50
CA PHE A 177 7.99 -3.95 -19.72
C PHE A 177 8.24 -5.20 -20.57
N GLY A 178 8.37 -5.05 -21.90
CA GLY A 178 8.70 -6.15 -22.81
C GLY A 178 7.54 -7.13 -23.08
N THR A 179 6.30 -6.72 -22.82
CA THR A 179 5.10 -7.55 -23.02
C THR A 179 4.08 -6.84 -23.93
N SER A 180 2.97 -7.52 -24.24
CA SER A 180 1.83 -6.94 -24.96
C SER A 180 0.58 -7.81 -24.83
N GLY A 181 -0.61 -7.20 -24.84
CA GLY A 181 -1.90 -7.89 -24.79
C GLY A 181 -2.26 -8.44 -23.41
N ARG A 182 -1.74 -7.85 -22.32
CA ARG A 182 -2.08 -8.26 -20.95
C ARG A 182 -3.43 -7.68 -20.53
N PHE A 183 -3.68 -6.41 -20.89
CA PHE A 183 -4.94 -5.73 -20.63
C PHE A 183 -5.46 -5.05 -21.90
N ALA A 184 -6.77 -5.14 -22.12
CA ALA A 184 -7.40 -4.52 -23.28
C ALA A 184 -7.42 -2.97 -23.17
N THR A 185 -7.49 -2.44 -21.95
CA THR A 185 -7.57 -1.00 -21.69
C THR A 185 -6.89 -0.64 -20.37
N ALA A 186 -6.50 0.63 -20.21
CA ALA A 186 -5.95 1.16 -18.98
C ALA A 186 -6.93 1.07 -17.80
N LEU A 187 -8.23 1.21 -18.05
CA LEU A 187 -9.26 1.05 -17.03
C LEU A 187 -9.40 -0.41 -16.59
N THR A 188 -9.31 -1.36 -17.51
CA THR A 188 -9.28 -2.80 -17.16
C THR A 188 -8.06 -3.14 -16.32
N HIS A 189 -6.89 -2.61 -16.69
CA HIS A 189 -5.67 -2.76 -15.92
C HIS A 189 -5.82 -2.16 -14.51
N TYR A 190 -6.30 -0.91 -14.40
CA TYR A 190 -6.59 -0.27 -13.12
C TYR A 190 -7.56 -1.09 -12.25
N ASN A 191 -8.67 -1.57 -12.82
CA ASN A 191 -9.68 -2.31 -12.06
C ASN A 191 -9.11 -3.63 -11.53
N TRP A 192 -8.29 -4.32 -12.31
CA TRP A 192 -7.58 -5.51 -11.84
C TRP A 192 -6.61 -5.17 -10.71
N GLN A 193 -5.81 -4.10 -10.85
CA GLN A 193 -4.92 -3.65 -9.77
C GLN A 193 -5.70 -3.31 -8.49
N LYS A 194 -6.83 -2.60 -8.64
CA LYS A 194 -7.73 -2.21 -7.55
C LYS A 194 -8.36 -3.41 -6.85
N SER A 195 -8.90 -4.37 -7.61
CA SER A 195 -9.53 -5.56 -7.04
C SER A 195 -8.56 -6.45 -6.26
N ASN A 196 -7.27 -6.36 -6.59
CA ASN A 196 -6.19 -7.07 -5.91
C ASN A 196 -5.53 -6.21 -4.81
N GLY A 197 -6.11 -5.07 -4.42
CA GLY A 197 -5.60 -4.23 -3.33
C GLY A 197 -4.27 -3.52 -3.63
N ARG A 198 -3.91 -3.33 -4.91
CA ARG A 198 -2.56 -2.93 -5.35
C ARG A 198 -2.41 -1.43 -5.63
N ILE A 199 -3.50 -0.66 -5.50
CA ILE A 199 -3.53 0.75 -5.84
C ILE A 199 -3.06 1.61 -4.67
N HIS A 200 -2.07 2.45 -4.92
CA HIS A 200 -1.55 3.44 -4.00
C HIS A 200 -2.03 4.85 -4.42
N THR A 201 -2.55 5.64 -3.47
CA THR A 201 -3.12 6.98 -3.75
C THR A 201 -2.44 8.13 -3.00
N GLY A 202 -1.83 7.87 -1.83
CA GLY A 202 -1.26 8.91 -0.97
C GLY A 202 0.20 9.29 -1.23
N SER A 203 0.97 8.42 -1.90
CA SER A 203 2.42 8.59 -2.10
C SER A 203 2.77 9.05 -3.52
N VAL A 204 4.00 9.54 -3.69
CA VAL A 204 4.58 9.82 -5.01
C VAL A 204 4.89 8.49 -5.68
N PRO A 205 4.41 8.24 -6.93
CA PRO A 205 4.71 6.99 -7.63
C PRO A 205 6.22 6.80 -7.82
N PRO A 206 6.79 5.65 -7.44
CA PRO A 206 8.17 5.30 -7.75
C PRO A 206 8.39 5.21 -9.26
N ALA A 207 9.64 5.32 -9.71
CA ALA A 207 10.00 5.07 -11.10
C ALA A 207 9.66 3.62 -11.49
N GLY A 208 9.15 3.42 -12.71
CA GLY A 208 8.76 2.10 -13.22
C GLY A 208 7.42 1.59 -12.67
N THR A 209 6.53 2.49 -12.28
CA THR A 209 5.15 2.13 -11.89
C THR A 209 4.14 2.64 -12.91
N ALA A 210 3.00 1.96 -13.00
CA ALA A 210 1.87 2.39 -13.80
C ALA A 210 1.02 3.39 -13.00
N VAL A 211 0.65 4.50 -13.63
CA VAL A 211 -0.11 5.60 -13.04
C VAL A 211 -1.44 5.71 -13.77
N PHE A 212 -2.56 5.58 -13.07
CA PHE A 212 -3.89 5.38 -13.67
C PHE A 212 -4.78 6.61 -13.56
N PHE A 213 -5.64 6.77 -14.56
CA PHE A 213 -6.61 7.86 -14.66
C PHE A 213 -7.93 7.35 -15.23
N THR A 214 -9.03 7.97 -14.82
CA THR A 214 -10.36 7.67 -15.36
C THR A 214 -10.46 8.09 -16.82
N SER A 215 -9.79 9.18 -17.23
CA SER A 215 -9.87 9.77 -18.58
C SER A 215 -11.28 10.22 -18.99
N THR A 216 -11.39 10.88 -20.15
CA THR A 216 -12.68 11.21 -20.79
C THR A 216 -13.18 10.09 -21.70
N THR A 217 -12.37 9.05 -21.95
CA THR A 217 -12.71 7.89 -22.78
C THR A 217 -13.00 6.67 -21.92
N TYR A 218 -13.81 5.74 -22.45
CA TYR A 218 -14.15 4.49 -21.74
C TYR A 218 -12.94 3.58 -21.46
N ALA A 219 -11.84 3.76 -22.20
CA ALA A 219 -10.62 2.97 -22.06
C ALA A 219 -9.76 3.36 -20.85
N GLY A 220 -10.06 4.50 -20.20
CA GLY A 220 -9.18 5.05 -19.19
C GLY A 220 -7.87 5.58 -19.76
N HIS A 221 -6.92 5.91 -18.90
CA HIS A 221 -5.58 6.29 -19.30
C HIS A 221 -4.54 5.80 -18.30
N VAL A 222 -3.37 5.43 -18.81
CA VAL A 222 -2.22 5.01 -18.00
C VAL A 222 -0.96 5.75 -18.46
N MET A 223 -0.09 6.07 -17.51
CA MET A 223 1.24 6.63 -17.75
C MET A 223 2.31 5.78 -17.07
N LEU A 224 3.55 5.86 -17.54
CA LEU A 224 4.70 5.26 -16.87
C LEU A 224 5.37 6.30 -15.97
N SER A 225 5.39 6.07 -14.66
CA SER A 225 6.15 6.91 -13.73
C SER A 225 7.65 6.78 -13.99
N ILE A 226 8.35 7.91 -14.02
CA ILE A 226 9.81 7.98 -14.07
C ILE A 226 10.42 8.46 -12.75
N GLY A 227 9.60 8.49 -11.67
CA GLY A 227 9.97 8.92 -10.33
C GLY A 227 9.89 10.44 -10.14
N GLY A 228 10.03 10.89 -8.89
CA GLY A 228 10.07 12.32 -8.56
C GLY A 228 8.83 13.10 -8.99
N ASN A 229 7.65 12.46 -8.93
CA ASN A 229 6.38 13.01 -9.43
C ASN A 229 6.39 13.34 -10.94
N SER A 230 7.23 12.66 -11.72
CA SER A 230 7.23 12.76 -13.18
C SER A 230 6.77 11.45 -13.82
N ALA A 231 6.09 11.55 -14.97
CA ALA A 231 5.63 10.41 -15.75
C ALA A 231 5.72 10.69 -17.25
N ILE A 232 5.83 9.63 -18.04
CA ILE A 232 5.77 9.68 -19.51
C ILE A 232 4.45 9.07 -19.96
N SER A 233 3.81 9.76 -20.89
CA SER A 233 2.49 9.42 -21.42
C SER A 233 2.48 9.51 -22.95
N THR A 234 1.50 8.86 -23.56
CA THR A 234 1.24 8.89 -25.00
C THR A 234 0.11 9.86 -25.34
N GLY A 235 0.22 10.53 -26.47
CA GLY A 235 -0.82 11.37 -27.09
C GLY A 235 -0.49 11.57 -28.57
N PRO A 236 -0.85 12.71 -29.18
CA PRO A 236 -0.39 13.08 -30.53
C PRO A 236 1.14 12.99 -30.69
N SER A 237 1.86 13.22 -29.60
CA SER A 237 3.24 12.79 -29.40
C SER A 237 3.40 12.21 -27.99
N VAL A 238 4.43 11.38 -27.78
CA VAL A 238 4.84 10.95 -26.44
C VAL A 238 5.44 12.13 -25.68
N TYR A 239 4.98 12.37 -24.47
CA TYR A 239 5.35 13.54 -23.67
C TYR A 239 5.64 13.18 -22.22
N GLN A 240 6.44 14.02 -21.56
CA GLN A 240 6.69 13.95 -20.12
C GLN A 240 5.83 15.00 -19.40
N THR A 241 5.32 14.66 -18.22
CA THR A 241 4.60 15.58 -17.33
C THR A 241 5.05 15.40 -15.88
N ASN A 242 4.94 16.46 -15.08
CA ASN A 242 5.26 16.48 -13.65
C ASN A 242 4.09 16.97 -12.77
N SER A 243 2.92 17.19 -13.37
CA SER A 243 1.71 17.69 -12.68
C SER A 243 0.58 16.66 -12.67
N PHE A 244 0.84 15.42 -13.07
CA PHE A 244 -0.21 14.42 -13.27
C PHE A 244 -1.00 14.09 -11.98
N ARG A 245 -0.37 14.16 -10.79
CA ARG A 245 -1.04 13.90 -9.50
C ARG A 245 -2.08 14.95 -9.12
N SER A 246 -2.03 16.16 -9.68
CA SER A 246 -3.03 17.20 -9.41
C SER A 246 -4.26 17.10 -10.30
N ARG A 247 -4.29 16.15 -11.24
CA ARG A 247 -5.45 15.94 -12.10
C ARG A 247 -6.62 15.37 -11.29
N SER A 248 -7.81 15.90 -11.51
CA SER A 248 -9.04 15.45 -10.86
C SER A 248 -9.43 14.02 -11.21
N ASP A 249 -8.94 13.50 -12.33
CA ASP A 249 -9.18 12.13 -12.80
C ASP A 249 -8.06 11.15 -12.43
N TYR A 250 -7.13 11.53 -11.56
CA TYR A 250 -6.08 10.64 -11.06
C TYR A 250 -6.65 9.57 -10.11
N LEU A 251 -6.37 8.29 -10.40
CA LEU A 251 -6.92 7.15 -9.68
C LEU A 251 -5.93 6.47 -8.73
N GLY A 252 -4.64 6.81 -8.83
CA GLY A 252 -3.56 6.17 -8.08
C GLY A 252 -2.51 5.53 -8.98
N TRP A 253 -1.57 4.81 -8.38
CA TRP A 253 -0.50 4.10 -9.05
C TRP A 253 -0.37 2.68 -8.53
N ALA A 254 0.17 1.78 -9.34
CA ALA A 254 0.55 0.44 -8.91
C ALA A 254 1.85 0.02 -9.60
N TYR A 255 2.59 -0.82 -8.91
CA TYR A 255 3.68 -1.58 -9.53
C TYR A 255 3.15 -2.47 -10.64
N VAL A 256 3.90 -2.53 -11.73
CA VAL A 256 3.63 -3.47 -12.82
C VAL A 256 3.94 -4.89 -12.33
N PRO A 257 3.04 -5.88 -12.52
CA PRO A 257 3.28 -7.24 -12.07
C PRO A 257 4.49 -7.88 -12.75
N SER A 258 5.38 -8.51 -11.98
CA SER A 258 6.54 -9.25 -12.51
C SER A 258 6.18 -10.43 -13.40
N GLY A 259 4.96 -10.97 -13.30
CA GLY A 259 4.43 -12.03 -14.16
C GLY A 259 3.99 -11.58 -15.57
N TRP A 260 4.17 -10.30 -15.91
CA TRP A 260 3.96 -9.76 -17.25
C TRP A 260 4.94 -10.25 -18.29
#